data_AF-A0A2A9F0X7-F1
#
_entry.id   AF-A0A2A9F0X7-F1
#
_cell.length_a   1.000
_cell.length_b   1.000
_cell.length_c   1.000
_cell.angle_alpha   90.00
_cell.angle_beta   90.00
_cell.angle_gamma   90.00
#
_symmetry.space_group_name_H-M   'P 1'
#
loop_
_entity.id
_entity.type
_entity.pdbx_description
1 polymer ?
#
loop_
_entity_poly.entity_id
_entity_poly.type
_entity_poly.pdbx_seq_one_letter_code
_entity_poly.pdbx_strand_id
1 'polypeptide(L)'
;MKNPARELAVMLDEWTIPARVDAIDHRRSVAAGKDSTLHEEMKRATHLLSLVEQDIVRLRARGHDVADFEEALTRWAESIYSIDEGWSNVATISRAVVGAGDLRLLRSLAITTDVAGGSVQLGPESIEKVEAAITDAEDFIKGAEEIRDSLRLHLLGLLAAIREAVENGRADQAGPLVAEFIGTTSLTAEVVPEPHRSAWRQKASDWVLQFSANVAAGDGIPLVASSATAAIQGLLGS
;
A
#
# COMPACT_ATOMS: atom_id res chain seq x y z
N MET A 1 -0.37 3.53 9.73
CA MET A 1 0.49 4.46 8.97
C MET A 1 -0.22 5.81 8.88
N LYS A 2 0.50 6.94 8.95
CA LYS A 2 -0.10 8.28 8.77
C LYS A 2 -0.46 8.49 7.28
N ASN A 3 -1.54 9.20 7.01
CA ASN A 3 -2.03 9.45 5.65
C ASN A 3 -0.99 10.21 4.79
N PRO A 4 -0.56 9.69 3.63
CA PRO A 4 0.49 10.32 2.82
C PRO A 4 0.17 11.74 2.36
N ALA A 5 -1.06 12.00 1.93
CA ALA A 5 -1.49 13.33 1.48
C ALA A 5 -1.46 14.34 2.64
N ARG A 6 -1.85 13.91 3.85
CA ARG A 6 -1.77 14.75 5.06
C ARG A 6 -0.32 15.08 5.40
N GLU A 7 0.57 14.09 5.37
CA GLU A 7 1.99 14.31 5.65
C GLU A 7 2.63 15.24 4.61
N LEU A 8 2.35 15.04 3.34
CA LEU A 8 2.87 15.89 2.27
C LEU A 8 2.38 17.32 2.42
N ALA A 9 1.10 17.53 2.77
CA ALA A 9 0.56 18.87 3.02
C ALA A 9 1.29 19.58 4.17
N VAL A 10 1.57 18.89 5.28
CA VAL A 10 2.31 19.46 6.42
C VAL A 10 3.73 19.84 5.98
N MET A 11 4.41 18.94 5.27
CA MET A 11 5.78 19.17 4.81
C MET A 11 5.88 20.38 3.87
N LEU A 12 4.97 20.50 2.90
CA LEU A 12 4.96 21.64 1.97
C LEU A 12 4.59 22.97 2.64
N ASP A 13 3.74 22.94 3.67
CA ASP A 13 3.37 24.12 4.48
C ASP A 13 4.58 24.62 5.29
N GLU A 14 5.32 23.71 5.94
CA GLU A 14 6.56 24.01 6.68
C GLU A 14 7.67 24.57 5.80
N TRP A 15 7.69 24.21 4.51
CA TRP A 15 8.66 24.72 3.55
C TRP A 15 8.37 26.15 3.08
N THR A 16 7.29 26.78 3.54
CA THR A 16 7.02 28.21 3.30
C THR A 16 8.23 29.05 3.63
N ILE A 17 8.72 29.79 2.64
CA ILE A 17 9.97 30.54 2.72
C ILE A 17 9.71 31.87 3.45
N PRO A 18 10.35 32.12 4.61
CA PRO A 18 10.19 33.38 5.32
C PRO A 18 10.78 34.56 4.53
N ALA A 19 10.32 35.77 4.85
CA ALA A 19 10.92 36.97 4.29
C ALA A 19 12.41 37.07 4.66
N ARG A 20 13.23 37.44 3.70
CA ARG A 20 14.68 37.68 3.78
C ARG A 20 15.50 36.43 4.09
N VAL A 21 14.97 35.25 3.82
CA VAL A 21 15.69 33.97 3.95
C VAL A 21 15.82 33.32 2.58
N ASP A 22 16.98 32.73 2.33
CA ASP A 22 17.21 31.89 1.16
C ASP A 22 16.42 30.59 1.26
N ALA A 23 15.80 30.13 0.16
CA ALA A 23 14.90 28.99 0.22
C ALA A 23 15.64 27.67 0.53
N ILE A 24 16.86 27.50 0.01
CA ILE A 24 17.68 26.32 0.32
C ILE A 24 18.02 26.33 1.79
N ASP A 25 18.51 27.46 2.30
CA ASP A 25 18.95 27.55 3.70
C ASP A 25 17.78 27.38 4.66
N HIS A 26 16.59 27.91 4.33
CA HIS A 26 15.37 27.65 5.10
C HIS A 26 15.03 26.15 5.11
N ARG A 27 14.99 25.48 3.95
CA ARG A 27 14.68 24.04 3.90
C ARG A 27 15.74 23.20 4.61
N ARG A 28 17.03 23.55 4.52
CA ARG A 28 18.11 22.92 5.31
C ARG A 28 17.89 23.12 6.80
N SER A 29 17.48 24.32 7.22
CA SER A 29 17.19 24.62 8.62
C SER A 29 15.97 23.84 9.13
N VAL A 30 14.91 23.72 8.33
CA VAL A 30 13.73 22.89 8.65
C VAL A 30 14.14 21.42 8.78
N ALA A 31 14.93 20.90 7.84
CA ALA A 31 15.42 19.52 7.90
C ALA A 31 16.29 19.27 9.15
N ALA A 32 17.22 20.18 9.45
CA ALA A 32 18.08 20.11 10.62
C ALA A 32 17.26 20.15 11.94
N GLY A 33 16.18 20.93 11.99
CA GLY A 33 15.26 20.95 13.14
C GLY A 33 14.50 19.64 13.37
N LYS A 34 14.55 18.70 12.42
CA LYS A 34 13.98 17.35 12.48
C LYS A 34 15.05 16.26 12.57
N ASP A 35 16.30 16.62 12.87
CA ASP A 35 17.46 15.71 12.87
C ASP A 35 17.63 14.97 11.51
N SER A 36 17.34 15.67 10.41
CA SER A 36 17.39 15.11 9.04
C SER A 36 18.18 16.02 8.09
N THR A 37 18.62 15.46 6.97
CA THR A 37 19.24 16.23 5.89
C THR A 37 18.20 16.70 4.87
N LEU A 38 18.50 17.77 4.14
CA LEU A 38 17.67 18.23 3.03
C LEU A 38 17.40 17.10 2.01
N HIS A 39 18.42 16.28 1.73
CA HIS A 39 18.30 15.17 0.80
C HIS A 39 17.29 14.11 1.27
N GLU A 40 17.31 13.76 2.56
CA GLU A 40 16.36 12.82 3.16
C GLU A 40 14.93 13.37 3.13
N GLU A 41 14.73 14.65 3.46
CA GLU A 41 13.41 15.28 3.39
C GLU A 41 12.89 15.37 1.94
N MET A 42 13.75 15.65 0.95
CA MET A 42 13.38 15.61 -0.47
C MET A 42 13.01 14.20 -0.94
N LYS A 43 13.78 13.18 -0.52
CA LYS A 43 13.49 11.77 -0.81
C LYS A 43 12.16 11.36 -0.19
N ARG A 44 11.89 11.79 1.05
CA ARG A 44 10.62 11.57 1.74
C ARG A 44 9.46 12.25 1.03
N ALA A 45 9.59 13.53 0.65
CA ALA A 45 8.57 14.25 -0.10
C ALA A 45 8.23 13.55 -1.43
N THR A 46 9.26 13.11 -2.16
CA THR A 46 9.13 12.32 -3.40
C THR A 46 8.35 11.02 -3.16
N HIS A 47 8.71 10.29 -2.11
CA HIS A 47 8.03 9.04 -1.75
C HIS A 47 6.56 9.29 -1.39
N LEU A 48 6.28 10.32 -0.58
CA LEU A 48 4.91 10.71 -0.23
C LEU A 48 4.09 11.09 -1.46
N LEU A 49 4.67 11.83 -2.41
CA LEU A 49 4.00 12.19 -3.66
C LEU A 49 3.64 10.94 -4.49
N SER A 50 4.54 9.97 -4.58
CA SER A 50 4.26 8.70 -5.27
C SER A 50 3.13 7.92 -4.60
N LEU A 51 3.07 7.90 -3.26
CA LEU A 51 1.95 7.28 -2.54
C LEU A 51 0.63 8.03 -2.77
N VAL A 52 0.66 9.37 -2.82
CA VAL A 52 -0.49 10.21 -3.16
C VAL A 52 -1.02 9.90 -4.56
N GLU A 53 -0.13 9.74 -5.54
CA GLU A 53 -0.50 9.34 -6.91
C GLU A 53 -1.19 7.96 -6.93
N GLN A 54 -0.66 6.99 -6.19
CA GLN A 54 -1.29 5.66 -6.05
C GLN A 54 -2.68 5.76 -5.42
N ASP A 55 -2.85 6.59 -4.39
CA ASP A 55 -4.15 6.81 -3.75
C ASP A 55 -5.18 7.43 -4.72
N ILE A 56 -4.76 8.37 -5.56
CA ILE A 56 -5.61 8.96 -6.61
C ILE A 56 -6.04 7.89 -7.62
N VAL A 57 -5.12 7.03 -8.07
CA VAL A 57 -5.44 5.90 -8.96
C VAL A 57 -6.44 4.94 -8.31
N ARG A 58 -6.26 4.62 -7.02
CA ARG A 58 -7.20 3.77 -6.26
C ARG A 58 -8.58 4.40 -6.14
N LEU A 59 -8.66 5.70 -5.86
CA LEU A 59 -9.93 6.43 -5.79
C LEU A 59 -10.66 6.39 -7.14
N ARG A 60 -9.94 6.62 -8.25
CA ARG A 60 -10.51 6.49 -9.60
C ARG A 60 -11.05 5.10 -9.87
N ALA A 61 -10.29 4.07 -9.52
CA ALA A 61 -10.70 2.68 -9.71
C ALA A 61 -11.97 2.31 -8.91
N ARG A 62 -12.25 3.03 -7.81
CA ARG A 62 -13.48 2.92 -7.01
C ARG A 62 -14.62 3.81 -7.52
N GLY A 63 -14.44 4.53 -8.62
CA GLY A 63 -15.45 5.38 -9.23
C GLY A 63 -15.59 6.78 -8.60
N HIS A 64 -14.62 7.21 -7.79
CA HIS A 64 -14.59 8.59 -7.31
C HIS A 64 -14.10 9.52 -8.43
N ASP A 65 -14.66 10.73 -8.47
CA ASP A 65 -14.12 11.82 -9.29
C ASP A 65 -12.82 12.31 -8.66
N VAL A 66 -11.75 12.33 -9.46
CA VAL A 66 -10.39 12.69 -9.03
C VAL A 66 -9.72 13.72 -9.94
N ALA A 67 -10.45 14.32 -10.89
CA ALA A 67 -9.87 15.22 -11.89
C ALA A 67 -9.07 16.37 -11.27
N ASP A 68 -9.62 17.00 -10.22
CA ASP A 68 -8.95 18.10 -9.50
C ASP A 68 -7.64 17.66 -8.84
N PHE A 69 -7.56 16.41 -8.35
CA PHE A 69 -6.34 15.89 -7.73
C PHE A 69 -5.28 15.56 -8.79
N GLU A 70 -5.70 15.02 -9.94
CA GLU A 70 -4.79 14.75 -11.06
C GLU A 70 -4.16 16.03 -11.62
N GLU A 71 -4.96 17.08 -11.79
CA GLU A 71 -4.46 18.37 -12.26
C GLU A 71 -3.45 18.97 -11.25
N ALA A 72 -3.70 18.79 -9.95
CA ALA A 72 -2.83 19.31 -8.91
C ALA A 72 -1.50 18.54 -8.73
N LEU A 73 -1.41 17.27 -9.18
CA LEU A 73 -0.20 16.45 -9.05
C LEU A 73 1.05 17.13 -9.61
N THR A 74 0.95 17.74 -10.80
CA THR A 74 2.07 18.44 -11.44
C THR A 74 2.53 19.62 -10.58
N ARG A 75 1.60 20.41 -10.03
CA ARG A 75 1.92 21.55 -9.15
C ARG A 75 2.58 21.11 -7.84
N TRP A 76 2.15 19.98 -7.27
CA TRP A 76 2.79 19.40 -6.09
C TRP A 76 4.19 18.88 -6.40
N ALA A 77 4.38 18.22 -7.55
CA ALA A 77 5.69 17.78 -8.01
C ALA A 77 6.64 18.97 -8.21
N GLU A 78 6.18 20.02 -8.87
CA GLU A 78 6.94 21.28 -9.02
C GLU A 78 7.29 21.90 -7.67
N SER A 79 6.41 21.84 -6.67
CA SER A 79 6.71 22.34 -5.31
C SER A 79 7.88 21.60 -4.64
N ILE A 80 8.07 20.33 -4.98
CA ILE A 80 9.16 19.48 -4.48
C ILE A 80 10.44 19.71 -5.29
N TYR A 81 10.35 19.69 -6.62
CA TYR A 81 11.49 19.64 -7.54
C TYR A 81 11.89 20.98 -8.16
N SER A 82 10.99 21.96 -8.23
CA SER A 82 11.24 23.17 -9.02
C SER A 82 12.38 23.97 -8.41
N ILE A 83 13.44 24.07 -9.21
CA ILE A 83 14.67 24.84 -9.00
C ILE A 83 14.52 26.25 -9.62
N ASP A 84 13.48 26.50 -10.43
CA ASP A 84 13.61 27.41 -11.57
C ASP A 84 13.67 28.92 -11.27
N GLU A 85 13.25 29.43 -10.10
CA GLU A 85 13.39 30.88 -9.84
C GLU A 85 13.70 31.29 -8.38
N GLY A 86 13.79 30.34 -7.44
CA GLY A 86 13.62 30.67 -6.03
C GLY A 86 14.58 30.06 -5.03
N TRP A 87 15.52 29.22 -5.45
CA TRP A 87 16.39 28.50 -4.52
C TRP A 87 17.48 29.41 -3.94
N SER A 88 18.00 30.34 -4.74
CA SER A 88 19.10 31.25 -4.39
C SER A 88 18.68 32.72 -4.22
N ASN A 89 17.41 33.04 -4.49
CA ASN A 89 16.91 34.40 -4.42
C ASN A 89 16.26 34.66 -3.07
N VAL A 90 16.86 35.54 -2.28
CA VAL A 90 16.33 35.99 -1.00
C VAL A 90 14.96 36.64 -1.24
N ALA A 91 13.89 35.99 -0.78
CA ALA A 91 12.54 36.50 -0.95
C ALA A 91 12.36 37.78 -0.12
N THR A 92 11.85 38.86 -0.68
CA THR A 92 11.61 40.10 0.07
C THR A 92 10.39 40.02 0.99
N ILE A 93 9.48 39.09 0.69
CA ILE A 93 8.26 38.79 1.44
C ILE A 93 8.17 37.28 1.69
N SER A 94 7.40 36.88 2.71
CA SER A 94 7.12 35.46 2.96
C SER A 94 6.37 34.87 1.76
N ARG A 95 6.79 33.68 1.31
CA ARG A 95 6.25 33.03 0.11
C ARG A 95 6.02 31.54 0.37
N ALA A 96 4.78 31.11 0.21
CA ALA A 96 4.43 29.69 0.23
C ALA A 96 5.03 28.99 -0.99
N VAL A 97 5.55 27.77 -0.80
CA VAL A 97 6.10 26.95 -1.90
C VAL A 97 4.98 26.46 -2.81
N VAL A 98 3.79 26.28 -2.24
CA VAL A 98 2.60 25.76 -2.89
C VAL A 98 1.41 26.67 -2.56
N GLY A 99 0.44 26.79 -3.47
CA GLY A 99 -0.75 27.60 -3.24
C GLY A 99 -1.58 27.11 -2.05
N ALA A 100 -2.25 28.02 -1.34
CA ALA A 100 -3.16 27.64 -0.25
C ALA A 100 -4.32 26.74 -0.72
N GLY A 101 -4.74 26.87 -1.99
CA GLY A 101 -5.73 25.98 -2.62
C GLY A 101 -5.22 24.55 -2.74
N ASP A 102 -4.00 24.37 -3.22
CA ASP A 102 -3.35 23.06 -3.37
C ASP A 102 -3.11 22.37 -2.02
N LEU A 103 -2.74 23.11 -0.96
CA LEU A 103 -2.67 22.57 0.40
C LEU A 103 -4.03 22.09 0.91
N ARG A 104 -5.12 22.81 0.60
CA ARG A 104 -6.48 22.37 0.93
C ARG A 104 -6.86 21.12 0.13
N LEU A 105 -6.48 21.03 -1.14
CA LEU A 105 -6.70 19.84 -1.96
C LEU A 105 -5.97 18.62 -1.39
N LEU A 106 -4.71 18.73 -0.99
CA LEU A 106 -4.00 17.61 -0.33
C LEU A 106 -4.68 17.20 0.99
N ARG A 107 -5.12 18.15 1.81
CA ARG A 107 -5.85 17.86 3.05
C ARG A 107 -7.22 17.23 2.78
N SER A 108 -7.91 17.67 1.74
CA SER A 108 -9.18 17.09 1.30
C SER A 108 -8.97 15.68 0.77
N LEU A 109 -7.93 15.45 -0.03
CA LEU A 109 -7.55 14.12 -0.51
C LEU A 109 -7.27 13.20 0.67
N ALA A 110 -6.55 13.66 1.70
CA ALA A 110 -6.31 12.89 2.90
C ALA A 110 -7.61 12.45 3.59
N ILE A 111 -8.59 13.35 3.70
CA ILE A 111 -9.91 13.02 4.27
C ILE A 111 -10.63 12.03 3.37
N THR A 112 -10.64 12.26 2.06
CA THR A 112 -11.26 11.36 1.08
C THR A 112 -10.63 9.97 1.11
N THR A 113 -9.31 9.87 1.20
CA THR A 113 -8.62 8.58 1.29
C THR A 113 -8.77 7.93 2.65
N ASP A 114 -8.88 8.69 3.74
CA ASP A 114 -9.23 8.14 5.06
C ASP A 114 -10.67 7.58 5.08
N VAL A 115 -11.61 8.24 4.37
CA VAL A 115 -13.02 7.82 4.30
C VAL A 115 -13.24 6.70 3.29
N ALA A 116 -12.79 6.88 2.05
CA ALA A 116 -12.94 5.92 0.96
C ALA A 116 -11.98 4.74 1.10
N GLY A 117 -10.80 4.99 1.67
CA GLY A 117 -9.89 3.99 2.18
C GLY A 117 -10.10 3.76 3.66
N GLY A 118 -11.35 3.89 4.14
CA GLY A 118 -11.85 3.22 5.34
C GLY A 118 -11.39 1.78 5.26
N SER A 119 -10.18 1.59 5.78
CA SER A 119 -9.35 0.44 5.54
C SER A 119 -10.01 -0.63 6.35
N VAL A 120 -10.15 -1.81 5.79
CA VAL A 120 -10.32 -2.98 6.63
C VAL A 120 -9.04 -3.08 7.44
N GLN A 121 -8.97 -2.36 8.56
CA GLN A 121 -7.96 -2.57 9.56
C GLN A 121 -8.33 -3.91 10.17
N LEU A 122 -7.53 -4.92 9.83
CA LEU A 122 -7.62 -6.19 10.52
C LEU A 122 -7.37 -5.88 12.00
N GLY A 123 -8.36 -6.19 12.84
CA GLY A 123 -8.16 -6.12 14.29
C GLY A 123 -6.99 -7.04 14.69
N PRO A 124 -6.34 -6.81 15.85
CA PRO A 124 -5.23 -7.64 16.31
C PRO A 124 -5.52 -9.14 16.25
N GLU A 125 -6.74 -9.55 16.60
CA GLU A 125 -7.20 -10.94 16.51
C GLU A 125 -7.21 -11.48 15.07
N SER A 126 -7.58 -10.65 14.09
CA SER A 126 -7.57 -11.05 12.68
C SER A 126 -6.15 -11.14 12.13
N ILE A 127 -5.24 -10.26 12.58
CA ILE A 127 -3.82 -10.31 12.25
C ILE A 127 -3.22 -11.63 12.78
N GLU A 128 -3.42 -11.95 14.05
CA GLU A 128 -2.94 -13.20 14.66
C GLU A 128 -3.43 -14.44 13.91
N LYS A 129 -4.71 -14.46 13.49
CA LYS A 129 -5.27 -15.57 12.70
C LYS A 129 -4.65 -15.67 11.30
N VAL A 130 -4.38 -14.54 10.65
CA VAL A 130 -3.71 -14.53 9.34
C VAL A 130 -2.26 -15.01 9.48
N GLU A 131 -1.54 -14.57 10.50
CA GLU A 131 -0.17 -15.03 10.79
C GLU A 131 -0.10 -16.54 11.09
N ALA A 132 -1.08 -17.05 11.83
CA ALA A 132 -1.21 -18.49 12.08
C ALA A 132 -1.45 -19.25 10.77
N ALA A 133 -2.36 -18.78 9.91
CA ALA A 133 -2.62 -19.39 8.61
C ALA A 133 -1.40 -19.36 7.68
N ILE A 134 -0.63 -18.26 7.69
CA ILE A 134 0.63 -18.15 6.93
C ILE A 134 1.65 -19.17 7.45
N THR A 135 1.79 -19.30 8.76
CA THR A 135 2.74 -20.25 9.39
C THR A 135 2.38 -21.70 9.05
N ASP A 136 1.10 -22.06 9.17
CA ASP A 136 0.59 -23.37 8.75
C ASP A 136 0.88 -23.66 7.27
N ALA A 137 0.75 -22.64 6.41
CA ALA A 137 1.03 -22.75 4.98
C ALA A 137 2.53 -22.94 4.70
N GLU A 138 3.38 -22.16 5.36
CA GLU A 138 4.84 -22.30 5.24
C GLU A 138 5.31 -23.69 5.64
N ASP A 139 4.81 -24.23 6.76
CA ASP A 139 5.20 -25.56 7.26
C ASP A 139 4.78 -26.66 6.29
N PHE A 140 3.57 -26.58 5.74
CA PHE A 140 3.11 -27.52 4.72
C PHE A 140 3.99 -27.46 3.45
N ILE A 141 4.30 -26.26 2.95
CA ILE A 141 5.10 -26.07 1.72
C ILE A 141 6.57 -26.51 1.93
N LYS A 142 7.14 -26.26 3.11
CA LYS A 142 8.51 -26.69 3.46
C LYS A 142 8.61 -28.22 3.54
N GLY A 143 7.55 -28.88 4.02
CA GLY A 143 7.47 -30.35 4.12
C GLY A 143 7.16 -31.07 2.80
N ALA A 144 6.75 -30.34 1.75
CA ALA A 144 6.40 -30.93 0.46
C ALA A 144 7.66 -31.21 -0.39
N GLU A 145 8.10 -32.47 -0.42
CA GLU A 145 9.23 -32.95 -1.22
C GLU A 145 8.86 -33.13 -2.70
N GLU A 146 7.58 -33.27 -3.00
CA GLU A 146 7.05 -33.57 -4.34
C GLU A 146 6.99 -32.37 -5.29
N ILE A 147 7.22 -31.15 -4.78
CA ILE A 147 7.25 -29.93 -5.59
C ILE A 147 8.70 -29.49 -5.89
N ARG A 148 8.88 -28.83 -7.04
CA ARG A 148 10.17 -28.26 -7.44
C ARG A 148 10.58 -27.11 -6.52
N ASP A 149 11.88 -26.98 -6.27
CA ASP A 149 12.43 -25.92 -5.41
C ASP A 149 12.04 -24.50 -5.85
N SER A 150 11.98 -24.24 -7.15
CA SER A 150 11.57 -22.92 -7.67
C SER A 150 10.12 -22.57 -7.32
N LEU A 151 9.22 -23.56 -7.36
CA LEU A 151 7.82 -23.39 -6.99
C LEU A 151 7.69 -23.22 -5.46
N ARG A 152 8.44 -23.99 -4.69
CA ARG A 152 8.54 -23.85 -3.23
C ARG A 152 8.97 -22.44 -2.84
N LEU A 153 10.05 -21.93 -3.44
CA LEU A 153 10.56 -20.58 -3.19
C LEU A 153 9.55 -19.49 -3.58
N HIS A 154 8.85 -19.67 -4.70
CA HIS A 154 7.83 -18.71 -5.14
C HIS A 154 6.65 -18.64 -4.16
N LEU A 155 6.08 -19.80 -3.76
CA LEU A 155 4.98 -19.84 -2.79
C LEU A 155 5.38 -19.25 -1.43
N LEU A 156 6.58 -19.56 -0.93
CA LEU A 156 7.12 -18.98 0.31
C LEU A 156 7.35 -17.46 0.17
N GLY A 157 7.80 -17.00 -1.00
CA GLY A 157 7.94 -15.58 -1.30
C GLY A 157 6.60 -14.83 -1.26
N LEU A 158 5.53 -15.42 -1.80
CA LEU A 158 4.18 -14.87 -1.71
C LEU A 158 3.71 -14.77 -0.26
N LEU A 159 3.90 -15.82 0.55
CA LEU A 159 3.55 -15.81 1.98
C LEU A 159 4.30 -14.73 2.76
N ALA A 160 5.59 -14.54 2.51
CA ALA A 160 6.37 -13.46 3.11
C ALA A 160 5.83 -12.07 2.73
N ALA A 161 5.48 -11.88 1.46
CA ALA A 161 4.90 -10.62 0.98
C ALA A 161 3.50 -10.36 1.58
N ILE A 162 2.67 -11.40 1.74
CA ILE A 162 1.36 -11.30 2.41
C ILE A 162 1.57 -10.87 3.87
N ARG A 163 2.50 -11.52 4.59
CA ARG A 163 2.83 -11.19 5.98
C ARG A 163 3.25 -9.72 6.11
N GLU A 164 4.18 -9.29 5.27
CA GLU A 164 4.64 -7.90 5.25
C GLU A 164 3.51 -6.92 4.92
N ALA A 165 2.60 -7.27 4.00
CA ALA A 165 1.45 -6.43 3.68
C ALA A 165 0.50 -6.30 4.89
N VAL A 166 0.21 -7.40 5.58
CA VAL A 166 -0.68 -7.44 6.75
C VAL A 166 -0.07 -6.68 7.94
N GLU A 167 1.19 -6.93 8.28
CA GLU A 167 1.92 -6.25 9.37
C GLU A 167 1.97 -4.72 9.16
N ASN A 168 2.06 -4.28 7.90
CA ASN A 168 2.07 -2.86 7.56
C ASN A 168 0.67 -2.25 7.34
N GLY A 169 -0.40 -3.02 7.55
CA GLY A 169 -1.79 -2.56 7.36
C GLY A 169 -2.15 -2.26 5.90
N ARG A 170 -1.44 -2.87 4.93
CA ARG A 170 -1.63 -2.72 3.48
C ARG A 170 -2.56 -3.82 2.95
N ALA A 171 -3.80 -3.85 3.45
CA ALA A 171 -4.80 -4.85 3.07
C ALA A 171 -5.10 -4.87 1.55
N ASP A 172 -4.94 -3.73 0.88
CA ASP A 172 -5.05 -3.57 -0.57
C ASP A 172 -3.97 -4.33 -1.34
N GLN A 173 -2.78 -4.51 -0.75
CA GLN A 173 -1.69 -5.30 -1.31
C GLN A 173 -1.82 -6.78 -0.94
N ALA A 174 -2.31 -7.07 0.27
CA ALA A 174 -2.49 -8.45 0.73
C ALA A 174 -3.50 -9.23 -0.14
N GLY A 175 -4.60 -8.60 -0.57
CA GLY A 175 -5.65 -9.25 -1.36
C GLY A 175 -5.15 -9.91 -2.66
N PRO A 176 -4.49 -9.16 -3.57
CA PRO A 176 -3.91 -9.72 -4.79
C PRO A 176 -2.87 -10.82 -4.53
N LEU A 177 -2.02 -10.64 -3.52
CA LEU A 177 -1.00 -11.64 -3.14
C LEU A 177 -1.63 -12.94 -2.63
N VAL A 178 -2.68 -12.85 -1.81
CA VAL A 178 -3.47 -14.00 -1.35
C VAL A 178 -4.12 -14.71 -2.54
N ALA A 179 -4.69 -13.97 -3.50
CA ALA A 179 -5.30 -14.55 -4.69
C ALA A 179 -4.27 -15.30 -5.56
N GLU A 180 -3.09 -14.72 -5.77
CA GLU A 180 -1.98 -15.36 -6.49
C GLU A 180 -1.49 -16.62 -5.78
N PHE A 181 -1.32 -16.55 -4.46
CA PHE A 181 -0.93 -17.68 -3.61
C PHE A 181 -1.92 -18.84 -3.73
N ILE A 182 -3.22 -18.54 -3.61
CA ILE A 182 -4.30 -19.51 -3.74
C ILE A 182 -4.29 -20.14 -5.15
N GLY A 183 -4.26 -19.32 -6.20
CA GLY A 183 -4.27 -19.80 -7.58
C GLY A 183 -3.07 -20.70 -7.88
N THR A 184 -1.88 -20.30 -7.42
CA THR A 184 -0.65 -21.07 -7.58
C THR A 184 -0.71 -22.39 -6.81
N THR A 185 -1.26 -22.39 -5.61
CA THR A 185 -1.46 -23.62 -4.80
C THR A 185 -2.44 -24.58 -5.49
N SER A 186 -3.56 -24.07 -6.03
CA SER A 186 -4.52 -24.89 -6.78
C SER A 186 -3.90 -25.51 -8.03
N LEU A 187 -3.12 -24.75 -8.80
CA LEU A 187 -2.37 -25.27 -9.95
C LEU A 187 -1.31 -26.29 -9.54
N THR A 188 -0.68 -26.10 -8.38
CA THR A 188 0.30 -27.04 -7.82
C THR A 188 -0.36 -28.39 -7.54
N ALA A 189 -1.57 -28.40 -7.00
CA ALA A 189 -2.31 -29.63 -6.74
C ALA A 189 -2.50 -30.48 -8.01
N GLU A 190 -2.73 -29.86 -9.16
CA GLU A 190 -2.94 -30.57 -10.42
C GLU A 190 -1.68 -31.24 -10.98
N VAL A 191 -0.50 -30.69 -10.67
CA VAL A 191 0.79 -31.24 -11.14
C VAL A 191 1.45 -32.19 -10.15
N VAL A 192 0.99 -32.21 -8.90
CA VAL A 192 1.46 -33.14 -7.87
C VAL A 192 0.89 -34.55 -8.12
N PRO A 193 1.70 -35.62 -7.96
CA PRO A 193 1.23 -36.99 -8.09
C PRO A 193 0.32 -37.42 -6.93
N GLU A 194 -0.52 -38.42 -7.17
CA GLU A 194 -1.21 -39.14 -6.10
C GLU A 194 -0.20 -39.89 -5.21
N PRO A 195 -0.41 -39.98 -3.89
CA PRO A 195 -1.63 -39.58 -3.16
C PRO A 195 -1.66 -38.11 -2.68
N HIS A 196 -0.58 -37.34 -2.89
CA HIS A 196 -0.42 -36.01 -2.27
C HIS A 196 -1.35 -34.93 -2.85
N ARG A 197 -1.84 -35.12 -4.07
CA ARG A 197 -2.78 -34.19 -4.74
C ARG A 197 -4.00 -33.86 -3.89
N SER A 198 -4.62 -34.87 -3.27
CA SER A 198 -5.80 -34.69 -2.42
C SER A 198 -5.52 -33.75 -1.24
N ALA A 199 -4.36 -33.90 -0.59
CA ALA A 199 -3.92 -33.03 0.50
C ALA A 199 -3.71 -31.59 0.04
N TRP A 200 -3.09 -31.39 -1.13
CA TRP A 200 -2.90 -30.05 -1.72
C TRP A 200 -4.22 -29.35 -2.05
N ARG A 201 -5.19 -30.06 -2.65
CA ARG A 201 -6.51 -29.49 -2.93
C ARG A 201 -7.24 -29.09 -1.64
N GLN A 202 -7.17 -29.95 -0.62
CA GLN A 202 -7.76 -29.66 0.67
C GLN A 202 -7.12 -28.44 1.32
N LYS A 203 -5.78 -28.35 1.35
CA LYS A 203 -5.06 -27.20 1.91
C LYS A 203 -5.35 -25.91 1.16
N ALA A 204 -5.40 -25.93 -0.17
CA ALA A 204 -5.80 -24.77 -0.96
C ALA A 204 -7.20 -24.27 -0.54
N SER A 205 -8.17 -25.18 -0.41
CA SER A 205 -9.52 -24.85 0.03
C SER A 205 -9.55 -24.31 1.47
N ASP A 206 -8.80 -24.91 2.39
CA ASP A 206 -8.73 -24.49 3.79
C ASP A 206 -8.17 -23.07 3.91
N TRP A 207 -7.07 -22.76 3.20
CA TRP A 207 -6.47 -21.43 3.21
C TRP A 207 -7.39 -20.37 2.62
N VAL A 208 -8.15 -20.69 1.58
CA VAL A 208 -9.15 -19.78 1.02
C VAL A 208 -10.18 -19.41 2.08
N LEU A 209 -10.70 -20.40 2.80
CA LEU A 209 -11.67 -20.16 3.86
C LEU A 209 -11.05 -19.35 5.00
N GLN A 210 -9.84 -19.67 5.44
CA GLN A 210 -9.14 -18.96 6.50
C GLN A 210 -8.85 -17.50 6.12
N PHE A 211 -8.25 -17.24 4.95
CA PHE A 211 -7.97 -15.88 4.51
C PHE A 211 -9.25 -15.08 4.27
N SER A 212 -10.28 -15.69 3.66
CA SER A 212 -11.56 -15.00 3.40
C SER A 212 -12.32 -14.66 4.68
N ALA A 213 -12.35 -15.58 5.65
CA ALA A 213 -13.03 -15.37 6.93
C ALA A 213 -12.34 -14.28 7.75
N ASN A 214 -11.00 -14.23 7.74
CA ASN A 214 -10.24 -13.22 8.47
C ASN A 214 -10.34 -11.83 7.80
N VAL A 215 -10.48 -11.76 6.48
CA VAL A 215 -10.73 -10.50 5.77
C VAL A 215 -12.17 -10.00 6.00
N ALA A 216 -13.15 -10.89 6.05
CA ALA A 216 -14.56 -10.54 6.28
C ALA A 216 -14.90 -10.22 7.74
N ALA A 217 -14.07 -10.68 8.69
CA ALA A 217 -14.22 -10.37 10.12
C ALA A 217 -13.70 -8.97 10.50
N GLY A 218 -12.88 -8.33 9.65
CA GLY A 218 -12.66 -6.88 9.72
C GLY A 218 -13.89 -6.16 9.15
N ASP A 219 -14.29 -5.04 9.75
CA ASP A 219 -15.51 -4.25 9.44
C ASP A 219 -15.62 -3.66 8.00
N GLY A 220 -15.11 -4.33 6.96
CA GLY A 220 -15.30 -3.87 5.60
C GLY A 220 -15.46 -4.93 4.52
N ILE A 221 -15.81 -4.39 3.36
CA ILE A 221 -16.63 -4.99 2.31
C ILE A 221 -16.05 -6.33 1.80
N PRO A 222 -16.90 -7.37 1.59
CA PRO A 222 -16.52 -8.74 1.23
C PRO A 222 -16.07 -8.90 -0.24
N LEU A 223 -15.24 -7.99 -0.75
CA LEU A 223 -14.88 -7.97 -2.17
C LEU A 223 -13.94 -9.12 -2.56
N VAL A 224 -12.95 -9.46 -1.72
CA VAL A 224 -11.95 -10.52 -1.99
C VAL A 224 -12.58 -11.92 -1.88
N ALA A 225 -13.53 -12.10 -0.96
CA ALA A 225 -14.22 -13.37 -0.81
C ALA A 225 -15.04 -13.75 -2.06
N SER A 226 -15.63 -12.79 -2.77
CA SER A 226 -16.54 -13.10 -3.89
C SER A 226 -15.83 -13.68 -5.13
N SER A 227 -14.69 -13.13 -5.53
CA SER A 227 -13.98 -13.55 -6.75
C SER A 227 -13.14 -14.82 -6.52
N ALA A 228 -12.47 -14.94 -5.38
CA ALA A 228 -11.72 -16.14 -5.02
C ALA A 228 -12.65 -17.33 -4.80
N THR A 229 -13.77 -17.14 -4.09
CA THR A 229 -14.76 -18.21 -3.87
C THR A 229 -15.42 -18.65 -5.18
N ALA A 230 -15.74 -17.72 -6.08
CA ALA A 230 -16.31 -18.06 -7.40
C ALA A 230 -15.34 -18.85 -8.28
N ALA A 231 -14.05 -18.47 -8.30
CA ALA A 231 -13.02 -19.18 -9.05
C ALA A 231 -12.83 -20.62 -8.54
N ILE A 232 -12.91 -20.82 -7.21
CA ILE A 232 -12.73 -22.12 -6.57
C ILE A 232 -13.96 -23.00 -6.68
N GLN A 233 -15.16 -22.44 -6.56
CA GLN A 233 -16.39 -23.18 -6.83
C GLN A 233 -16.44 -23.68 -8.28
N GLY A 234 -15.89 -22.91 -9.23
CA GLY A 234 -15.71 -23.36 -10.61
C GLY A 234 -14.71 -24.52 -10.76
N LEU A 235 -13.64 -24.55 -9.95
CA LEU A 235 -12.61 -25.60 -9.99
C LEU A 235 -13.00 -26.88 -9.21
N LEU A 236 -13.82 -26.77 -8.18
CA LEU A 236 -14.31 -27.91 -7.38
C LEU A 236 -15.58 -28.55 -7.95
N GLY A 237 -16.29 -27.86 -8.85
CA GLY A 237 -17.54 -28.31 -9.47
C GLY A 237 -17.38 -29.01 -10.83
N SER A 238 -16.15 -29.18 -11.31
CA SER A 238 -15.78 -29.83 -12.60
C SER A 238 -14.92 -31.06 -12.37
#